data_AF-A0A7S0JXB4-F1
#
_entry.id   AF-A0A7S0JXB4-F1
#
_cell.length_a   1.000
_cell.length_b   1.000
_cell.length_c   1.000
_cell.angle_alpha   90.00
_cell.angle_beta   90.00
_cell.angle_gamma   90.00
#
_symmetry.space_group_name_H-M   'P 1'
#
loop_
_entity.id
_entity.type
_entity.pdbx_description
1 polymer ?
#
loop_
_entity_poly.entity_id
_entity_poly.type
_entity_poly.pdbx_seq_one_letter_code
_entity_poly.pdbx_strand_id
1 'polypeptide(L)'
;MALGLEDQASAAAYVGRPSTAEAALLTSDELFLRKVANNMRKLVAGRQPVVLVSTGAFNPIHLQHTRMFYLARAHLNERTEYQVVGGLVSPSHDTEVKNSLRVFPSQAVPIRHRSAMCEIAVSGSSWLAVGRWEATRRRVMPYHSVLQHVQELLNNAFGGSAKPAAALAAEELSADLHDDGYSYGDAASPT
;
A
#
# COMPACT_ATOMS: atom_id res chain seq x y z
N MET A 1 -25.48 45.34 13.02
CA MET A 1 -25.67 43.87 12.99
C MET A 1 -25.66 43.43 11.54
N ALA A 2 -24.54 42.89 11.09
CA ALA A 2 -24.44 42.13 9.85
C ALA A 2 -23.50 40.96 10.15
N LEU A 3 -24.09 39.80 10.43
CA LEU A 3 -23.40 38.53 10.55
C LEU A 3 -23.45 37.88 9.16
N GLY A 4 -22.29 37.50 8.62
CA GLY A 4 -22.20 36.96 7.27
C GLY A 4 -20.82 36.41 6.95
N LEU A 5 -20.45 35.35 7.69
CA LEU A 5 -19.67 34.19 7.28
C LEU A 5 -18.39 34.43 6.45
N GLU A 6 -17.27 34.23 7.14
CA GLU A 6 -15.93 34.03 6.58
C GLU A 6 -15.92 32.82 5.64
N ASP A 7 -15.53 33.05 4.39
CA ASP A 7 -15.28 32.04 3.37
C ASP A 7 -13.97 31.29 3.71
N GLN A 8 -14.09 30.18 4.44
CA GLN A 8 -13.01 29.20 4.56
C GLN A 8 -12.86 28.45 3.23
N ALA A 9 -12.13 29.04 2.29
CA ALA A 9 -11.61 28.34 1.12
C ALA A 9 -10.48 27.36 1.52
N SER A 10 -10.86 26.26 2.18
CA SER A 10 -10.03 25.05 2.30
C SER A 10 -10.46 24.08 1.21
N ALA A 11 -9.90 24.25 0.01
CA ALA A 11 -10.08 23.31 -1.08
C ALA A 11 -8.83 23.22 -1.95
N ALA A 12 -8.37 21.97 -2.11
CA ALA A 12 -7.46 21.52 -3.16
C ALA A 12 -6.02 22.05 -3.13
N ALA A 13 -5.22 21.49 -2.22
CA ALA A 13 -3.80 21.28 -2.52
C ALA A 13 -3.70 20.30 -3.71
N TYR A 14 -3.72 20.85 -4.92
CA TYR A 14 -3.44 20.13 -6.16
C TYR A 14 -2.08 19.45 -6.00
N VAL A 15 -2.11 18.11 -5.98
CA VAL A 15 -0.98 17.23 -5.66
C VAL A 15 0.15 17.48 -6.66
N GLY A 16 1.12 18.28 -6.23
CA GLY A 16 2.29 18.62 -7.02
C GLY A 16 3.11 17.38 -7.35
N ARG A 17 3.48 17.26 -8.63
CA ARG A 17 4.61 16.46 -9.12
C ARG A 17 5.79 16.60 -8.15
N PRO A 18 6.56 15.54 -7.84
CA PRO A 18 7.70 15.65 -6.93
C PRO A 18 8.61 16.81 -7.37
N SER A 19 8.86 17.75 -6.45
CA SER A 19 9.43 19.07 -6.76
C SER A 19 10.93 19.05 -7.08
N THR A 20 11.59 17.89 -7.01
CA THR A 20 13.04 17.79 -7.22
C THR A 20 13.38 16.75 -8.29
N ALA A 21 14.24 17.15 -9.25
CA ALA A 21 14.76 16.28 -10.31
C ALA A 21 15.47 15.03 -9.75
N GLU A 22 16.01 15.12 -8.53
CA GLU A 22 16.67 14.03 -7.80
C GLU A 22 15.70 12.89 -7.45
N ALA A 23 14.44 13.18 -7.14
CA ALA A 23 13.45 12.14 -6.83
C ALA A 23 13.02 11.32 -8.08
N ALA A 24 13.24 11.85 -9.28
CA ALA A 24 12.91 11.17 -10.54
C ALA A 24 14.00 10.17 -10.98
N LEU A 25 15.21 10.27 -10.44
CA LEU A 25 16.34 9.39 -10.76
C LEU A 25 16.45 8.18 -9.83
N LEU A 26 15.83 8.26 -8.65
CA LEU A 26 15.85 7.18 -7.68
C LEU A 26 14.90 6.06 -8.12
N THR A 27 15.35 4.82 -7.94
CA THR A 27 14.47 3.66 -8.05
C THR A 27 13.38 3.71 -6.97
N SER A 28 12.30 2.95 -7.16
CA SER A 28 11.23 2.82 -6.16
C SER A 28 11.77 2.41 -4.79
N ASP A 29 12.76 1.52 -4.79
CA ASP A 29 13.33 0.90 -3.61
C ASP A 29 14.25 1.88 -2.89
N GLU A 30 15.07 2.64 -3.63
CA GLU A 30 15.90 3.72 -3.07
C GLU A 30 15.05 4.83 -2.45
N LEU A 31 13.96 5.25 -3.13
CA LEU A 31 13.04 6.23 -2.57
C LEU A 31 12.39 5.73 -1.28
N PHE A 32 11.96 4.47 -1.27
CA PHE A 32 11.42 3.81 -0.08
C PHE A 32 12.45 3.78 1.06
N LEU A 33 13.67 3.29 0.81
CA LEU A 33 14.74 3.24 1.81
C LEU A 33 15.10 4.63 2.34
N ARG A 34 15.13 5.65 1.49
CA ARG A 34 15.36 7.04 1.90
C ARG A 34 14.26 7.54 2.85
N LYS A 35 13.00 7.24 2.56
CA LYS A 35 11.88 7.58 3.45
C LYS A 35 11.99 6.84 4.79
N VAL A 36 12.32 5.55 4.77
CA VAL A 36 12.54 4.76 5.99
C VAL A 36 13.68 5.34 6.82
N ALA A 37 14.85 5.59 6.21
CA ALA A 37 16.02 6.17 6.88
C ALA A 37 15.70 7.50 7.58
N ASN A 38 14.94 8.38 6.92
CA ASN A 38 14.54 9.67 7.49
C ASN A 38 13.61 9.53 8.71
N ASN A 39 12.76 8.50 8.74
CA ASN A 39 11.87 8.24 9.88
C ASN A 39 12.57 7.42 10.98
N MET A 40 13.54 6.57 10.64
CA MET A 40 14.41 5.87 11.59
C MET A 40 15.18 6.86 12.48
N ARG A 41 15.61 8.00 11.94
CA ARG A 41 16.24 9.09 12.72
C ARG A 41 15.31 9.72 13.77
N LYS A 42 13.99 9.51 13.64
CA LYS A 42 12.94 10.00 14.54
C LYS A 42 12.40 8.88 15.44
N LEU A 43 13.06 7.71 15.48
CA LEU A 43 12.66 6.60 16.31
C LEU A 43 12.81 6.99 17.78
N VAL A 44 11.73 6.82 18.55
CA VAL A 44 11.75 7.07 19.99
C VAL A 44 12.46 5.90 20.68
N ALA A 45 13.35 6.21 21.62
CA ALA A 45 14.09 5.19 22.37
C ALA A 45 13.12 4.19 23.04
N GLY A 46 13.45 2.90 22.95
CA GLY A 46 12.62 1.81 23.50
C GLY A 46 11.48 1.35 22.60
N ARG A 47 11.20 2.00 21.45
CA ARG A 47 10.19 1.55 20.50
C ARG A 47 10.77 0.65 19.42
N GLN A 48 9.95 -0.29 18.93
CA GLN A 48 10.35 -1.21 17.85
C GLN A 48 9.96 -0.64 16.48
N PRO A 49 10.91 -0.38 15.57
CA PRO A 49 10.60 0.19 14.26
C PRO A 49 9.93 -0.86 13.36
N VAL A 50 8.83 -0.48 12.74
CA VAL A 50 8.05 -1.35 11.85
C VAL A 50 7.76 -0.67 10.51
N VAL A 51 7.73 -1.46 9.45
CA VAL A 51 7.31 -1.02 8.11
C VAL A 51 5.98 -1.67 7.77
N LEU A 52 5.01 -0.88 7.32
CA LEU A 52 3.73 -1.39 6.85
C LEU A 52 3.81 -1.82 5.39
N VAL A 53 3.31 -3.01 5.04
CA VAL A 53 3.26 -3.47 3.64
C VAL A 53 1.83 -3.86 3.29
N SER A 54 1.33 -3.39 2.14
CA SER A 54 0.05 -3.80 1.58
C SER A 54 0.22 -4.14 0.11
N THR A 55 -0.15 -5.37 -0.26
CA THR A 55 -0.30 -5.80 -1.64
C THR A 55 -1.76 -5.64 -2.09
N GLY A 56 -1.99 -5.51 -3.38
CA GLY A 56 -3.35 -5.47 -3.92
C GLY A 56 -3.41 -5.11 -5.39
N ALA A 57 -4.58 -5.34 -6.00
CA ALA A 57 -4.79 -5.04 -7.41
C ALA A 57 -4.57 -3.55 -7.71
N PHE A 58 -5.05 -2.64 -6.84
CA PHE A 58 -5.06 -1.19 -7.05
C PHE A 58 -5.53 -0.82 -8.47
N ASN A 59 -6.74 -1.29 -8.81
CA ASN A 59 -7.34 -1.20 -10.14
C ASN A 59 -8.62 -0.32 -10.15
N PRO A 60 -8.54 1.00 -9.93
CA PRO A 60 -7.38 1.81 -9.56
C PRO A 60 -7.18 1.92 -8.03
N ILE A 61 -6.07 2.53 -7.60
CA ILE A 61 -5.91 2.96 -6.19
C ILE A 61 -6.95 4.04 -5.84
N HIS A 62 -7.37 4.09 -4.57
CA HIS A 62 -8.34 5.06 -4.06
C HIS A 62 -8.01 5.46 -2.61
N LEU A 63 -8.68 6.50 -2.11
CA LEU A 63 -8.39 7.10 -0.80
C LEU A 63 -8.40 6.09 0.34
N GLN A 64 -9.35 5.16 0.37
CA GLN A 64 -9.42 4.16 1.45
C GLN A 64 -8.16 3.27 1.53
N HIS A 65 -7.52 2.93 0.41
CA HIS A 65 -6.23 2.20 0.43
C HIS A 65 -5.16 2.98 1.20
N THR A 66 -5.04 4.29 0.92
CA THR A 66 -4.08 5.14 1.65
C THR A 66 -4.51 5.36 3.09
N ARG A 67 -5.81 5.56 3.36
CA ARG A 67 -6.35 5.78 4.71
C ARG A 67 -6.05 4.62 5.65
N MET A 68 -6.11 3.39 5.15
CA MET A 68 -5.77 2.17 5.88
C MET A 68 -4.34 2.23 6.46
N PHE A 69 -3.36 2.69 5.68
CA PHE A 69 -2.00 2.91 6.19
C PHE A 69 -1.94 3.93 7.32
N TYR A 70 -2.63 5.07 7.18
CA TYR A 70 -2.63 6.10 8.21
C TYR A 70 -3.31 5.62 9.50
N LEU A 71 -4.41 4.87 9.40
CA LEU A 71 -5.09 4.27 10.55
C LEU A 71 -4.21 3.25 11.26
N ALA A 72 -3.58 2.33 10.51
CA ALA A 72 -2.65 1.34 11.07
C ALA A 72 -1.45 2.01 11.75
N ARG A 73 -0.91 3.07 11.14
CA ARG A 73 0.20 3.85 11.71
C ARG A 73 -0.18 4.55 13.01
N ALA A 74 -1.34 5.20 13.06
CA ALA A 74 -1.84 5.84 14.27
C ALA A 74 -2.01 4.80 15.39
N HIS A 75 -2.66 3.67 15.08
CA HIS A 75 -2.88 2.59 16.03
C HIS A 75 -1.56 2.06 16.61
N LEU A 76 -0.60 1.69 15.77
CA LEU A 76 0.68 1.13 16.23
C LEU A 76 1.48 2.15 17.05
N ASN A 77 1.58 3.39 16.57
CA ASN A 77 2.35 4.41 17.27
C ASN A 77 1.76 4.79 18.64
N GLU A 78 0.43 4.81 18.77
CA GLU A 78 -0.26 5.28 19.97
C GLU A 78 -0.51 4.16 20.99
N ARG A 79 -0.77 2.93 20.53
CA ARG A 79 -1.32 1.86 21.37
C ARG A 79 -0.41 0.66 21.58
N THR A 80 0.74 0.57 20.90
CA THR A 80 1.65 -0.58 21.00
C THR A 80 3.10 -0.13 21.16
N GLU A 81 4.04 -1.05 21.42
CA GLU A 81 5.48 -0.80 21.48
C GLU A 81 6.12 -0.43 20.13
N TYR A 82 5.37 -0.53 19.03
CA TYR A 82 5.89 -0.30 17.69
C TYR A 82 5.88 1.18 17.29
N GLN A 83 6.77 1.54 16.37
CA GLN A 83 6.77 2.84 15.70
C GLN A 83 6.90 2.63 14.19
N VAL A 84 5.92 3.10 13.43
CA VAL A 84 5.94 2.98 11.97
C VAL A 84 6.96 3.96 11.38
N VAL A 85 7.98 3.39 10.74
CA VAL A 85 9.07 4.12 10.08
C VAL A 85 8.93 4.15 8.56
N GLY A 86 8.04 3.36 7.98
CA GLY A 86 7.75 3.40 6.55
C GLY A 86 6.50 2.62 6.19
N GLY A 87 6.03 2.82 4.96
CA GLY A 87 4.98 1.99 4.39
C GLY A 87 5.18 1.79 2.90
N LEU A 88 4.79 0.62 2.41
CA LEU A 88 4.98 0.19 1.04
C LEU A 88 3.65 -0.29 0.44
N VAL A 89 3.20 0.42 -0.58
CA VAL A 89 2.08 0.02 -1.44
C VAL A 89 2.66 -0.83 -2.57
N SER A 90 2.32 -2.12 -2.65
CA SER A 90 2.88 -3.04 -3.65
C SER A 90 1.80 -3.48 -4.64
N PRO A 91 1.74 -2.91 -5.85
CA PRO A 91 0.75 -3.30 -6.83
C PRO A 91 0.97 -4.72 -7.35
N SER A 92 -0.10 -5.50 -7.31
CA SER A 92 -0.06 -6.90 -7.70
C SER A 92 0.18 -7.09 -9.18
N HIS A 93 0.76 -8.25 -9.52
CA HIS A 93 1.09 -8.63 -10.88
C HIS A 93 -0.15 -8.65 -11.81
N ASP A 94 0.00 -8.31 -13.09
CA ASP A 94 -1.13 -8.21 -14.04
C ASP A 94 -1.93 -9.50 -14.18
N THR A 95 -1.25 -10.65 -14.10
CA THR A 95 -1.92 -11.96 -14.12
C THR A 95 -2.90 -12.12 -12.95
N GLU A 96 -2.54 -11.62 -11.76
CA GLU A 96 -3.39 -11.73 -10.57
C GLU A 96 -4.68 -10.91 -10.75
N VAL A 97 -4.54 -9.67 -11.23
CA VAL A 97 -5.69 -8.78 -11.48
C VAL A 97 -6.60 -9.33 -12.58
N LYS A 98 -6.04 -9.93 -13.64
CA LYS A 98 -6.84 -10.57 -14.69
C LYS A 98 -7.55 -11.81 -14.19
N ASN A 99 -6.91 -12.59 -13.32
CA ASN A 99 -7.48 -13.78 -12.73
C ASN A 99 -8.62 -13.47 -11.76
N SER A 100 -8.64 -12.31 -11.11
CA SER A 100 -9.78 -11.87 -10.28
C SER A 100 -10.93 -11.28 -11.10
N LEU A 101 -10.65 -10.77 -12.30
CA LEU A 101 -11.64 -10.18 -13.23
C LEU A 101 -12.01 -11.14 -14.37
N ARG A 102 -12.13 -12.46 -14.12
CA ARG A 102 -12.32 -13.48 -15.19
C ARG A 102 -13.50 -13.20 -16.11
N VAL A 103 -14.59 -12.64 -15.57
CA VAL A 103 -15.81 -12.31 -16.33
C VAL A 103 -15.59 -11.09 -17.23
N PHE A 104 -14.75 -10.14 -16.81
CA PHE A 104 -14.50 -8.87 -17.52
C PHE A 104 -13.00 -8.53 -17.55
N PRO A 105 -12.14 -9.33 -18.21
CA PRO A 105 -10.69 -9.14 -18.18
C PRO A 105 -10.23 -7.84 -18.88
N SER A 106 -11.08 -7.26 -19.73
CA SER A 106 -10.84 -5.94 -20.35
C SER A 106 -10.83 -4.79 -19.35
N GLN A 107 -11.39 -4.98 -18.14
CA GLN A 107 -11.37 -3.97 -17.07
C GLN A 107 -10.07 -3.98 -16.26
N ALA A 108 -9.17 -4.94 -16.49
CA ALA A 108 -7.87 -4.97 -15.83
C ALA A 108 -6.96 -3.87 -16.39
N VAL A 109 -6.72 -2.82 -15.59
CA VAL A 109 -5.78 -1.76 -15.96
C VAL A 109 -4.36 -2.32 -15.92
N PRO A 110 -3.54 -2.10 -16.96
CA PRO A 110 -2.16 -2.59 -17.01
C PRO A 110 -1.29 -2.08 -15.85
N ILE A 111 -0.34 -2.90 -15.41
CA ILE A 111 0.53 -2.63 -14.26
C ILE A 111 1.25 -1.28 -14.34
N ARG A 112 1.70 -0.87 -15.54
CA ARG A 112 2.35 0.43 -15.75
C ARG A 112 1.49 1.60 -15.27
N HIS A 113 0.18 1.53 -15.48
CA HIS A 113 -0.76 2.58 -15.12
C HIS A 113 -1.12 2.49 -13.64
N ARG A 114 -1.31 1.27 -13.12
CA ARG A 114 -1.58 1.05 -11.68
C ARG A 114 -0.43 1.54 -10.81
N SER A 115 0.82 1.19 -11.15
CA SER A 115 2.02 1.68 -10.46
C SER A 115 2.12 3.21 -10.50
N ALA A 116 1.89 3.83 -11.67
CA ALA A 116 1.90 5.28 -11.79
C ALA A 116 0.82 5.96 -10.94
N MET A 117 -0.41 5.41 -10.93
CA MET A 117 -1.49 5.91 -10.08
C MET A 117 -1.16 5.77 -8.59
N CYS A 118 -0.58 4.64 -8.17
CA CYS A 118 -0.08 4.46 -6.80
C CYS A 118 0.98 5.50 -6.43
N GLU A 119 1.92 5.77 -7.33
CA GLU A 119 2.99 6.76 -7.11
C GLU A 119 2.44 8.16 -6.93
N ILE A 120 1.46 8.55 -7.75
CA ILE A 120 0.76 9.83 -7.62
C ILE A 120 0.03 9.88 -6.27
N ALA A 121 -0.69 8.81 -5.90
CA ALA A 121 -1.47 8.75 -4.67
C ALA A 121 -0.61 8.88 -3.39
N VAL A 122 0.64 8.41 -3.41
CA VAL A 122 1.55 8.49 -2.24
C VAL A 122 2.62 9.57 -2.36
N SER A 123 2.63 10.36 -3.45
CA SER A 123 3.67 11.34 -3.75
C SER A 123 3.87 12.38 -2.63
N GLY A 124 2.78 12.87 -2.04
CA GLY A 124 2.81 13.82 -0.92
C GLY A 124 3.15 13.21 0.45
N SER A 125 3.29 11.88 0.55
CA SER A 125 3.58 11.21 1.81
C SER A 125 5.08 11.16 2.10
N SER A 126 5.47 11.55 3.32
CA SER A 126 6.86 11.48 3.78
C SER A 126 7.33 10.08 4.19
N TRP A 127 6.44 9.08 4.19
CA TRP A 127 6.72 7.75 4.74
C TRP A 127 6.16 6.59 3.91
N LEU A 128 5.19 6.86 3.02
CA LEU A 128 4.68 5.87 2.06
C LEU A 128 5.47 5.90 0.75
N ALA A 129 5.75 4.73 0.18
CA ALA A 129 6.32 4.56 -1.15
C ALA A 129 5.61 3.43 -1.90
N VAL A 130 5.92 3.28 -3.19
CA VAL A 130 5.39 2.19 -4.03
C VAL A 130 6.47 1.14 -4.23
N GLY A 131 6.15 -0.13 -3.98
CA GLY A 131 7.01 -1.27 -4.27
C GLY A 131 6.71 -1.80 -5.67
N ARG A 132 7.66 -1.67 -6.60
CA ARG A 132 7.53 -2.21 -7.97
C ARG A 132 8.03 -3.66 -8.08
N TRP A 133 8.66 -4.19 -7.04
CA TRP A 133 9.31 -5.49 -7.11
C TRP A 133 8.36 -6.61 -7.52
N GLU A 134 7.18 -6.72 -6.91
CA GLU A 134 6.16 -7.74 -7.21
C GLU A 134 5.67 -7.63 -8.66
N ALA A 135 5.37 -6.40 -9.07
CA ALA A 135 4.93 -6.03 -10.41
C ALA A 135 5.91 -6.38 -11.55
N THR A 136 7.21 -6.44 -11.25
CA THR A 136 8.27 -6.73 -12.24
C THR A 136 8.61 -8.22 -12.37
N ARG A 137 8.02 -9.08 -11.55
CA ARG A 137 8.29 -10.52 -11.58
C ARG A 137 7.64 -11.14 -12.81
N ARG A 138 8.24 -12.23 -13.32
CA ARG A 138 7.69 -12.98 -14.47
C ARG A 138 6.45 -13.80 -14.13
N ARG A 139 6.17 -13.98 -12.84
CA ARG A 139 5.06 -14.77 -12.30
C ARG A 139 4.46 -14.04 -11.11
N VAL A 140 3.21 -14.38 -10.78
CA VAL A 140 2.57 -13.95 -9.54
C VAL A 140 3.42 -14.44 -8.36
N MET A 141 3.69 -13.56 -7.41
CA MET A 141 4.42 -13.89 -6.19
C MET A 141 3.43 -14.00 -5.03
N PRO A 142 3.58 -15.01 -4.16
CA PRO A 142 2.81 -15.06 -2.93
C PRO A 142 3.23 -13.93 -1.99
N TYR A 143 2.29 -13.50 -1.15
CA TYR A 143 2.47 -12.38 -0.21
C TYR A 143 3.73 -12.54 0.67
N HIS A 144 4.01 -13.74 1.17
CA HIS A 144 5.20 -13.99 1.99
C HIS A 144 6.51 -13.65 1.26
N SER A 145 6.59 -13.85 -0.06
CA SER A 145 7.78 -13.53 -0.85
C SER A 145 7.97 -12.01 -0.98
N VAL A 146 6.87 -11.25 -1.02
CA VAL A 146 6.92 -9.79 -0.98
C VAL A 146 7.45 -9.33 0.38
N LEU A 147 6.94 -9.88 1.48
CA LEU A 147 7.44 -9.57 2.83
C LEU A 147 8.91 -9.94 3.00
N GLN A 148 9.33 -11.11 2.53
CA GLN A 148 10.72 -11.54 2.55
C GLN A 148 11.61 -10.57 1.77
N HIS A 149 11.21 -10.18 0.56
CA HIS A 149 11.96 -9.21 -0.23
C HIS A 149 12.10 -7.87 0.51
N VAL A 150 11.02 -7.36 1.12
CA VAL A 150 11.08 -6.12 1.91
C VAL A 150 12.01 -6.29 3.12
N GLN A 151 11.95 -7.43 3.81
CA GLN A 151 12.85 -7.73 4.93
C GLN A 151 14.32 -7.74 4.48
N GLU A 152 14.62 -8.37 3.35
CA GLU A 152 15.97 -8.41 2.77
C GLU A 152 16.45 -6.99 2.40
N LEU A 153 15.58 -6.18 1.78
CA LEU A 153 15.88 -4.80 1.43
C LEU A 153 16.22 -3.96 2.68
N LEU A 154 15.42 -4.11 3.75
CA LEU A 154 15.65 -3.44 5.03
C LEU A 154 16.90 -3.97 5.75
N ASN A 155 17.16 -5.27 5.70
CA ASN A 155 18.35 -5.89 6.30
C ASN A 155 19.62 -5.38 5.64
N ASN A 156 19.63 -5.32 4.32
CA ASN A 156 20.78 -4.84 3.55
C ASN A 156 21.06 -3.35 3.81
N ALA A 157 20.02 -2.55 4.02
CA ALA A 157 20.16 -1.11 4.25
C ALA A 157 20.45 -0.73 5.71
N PHE A 158 19.91 -1.48 6.68
CA PHE A 158 19.87 -1.09 8.09
C PHE A 158 20.35 -2.19 9.07
N GLY A 159 20.87 -3.31 8.59
CA GLY A 159 21.40 -4.38 9.44
C GLY A 159 20.34 -5.13 10.26
N GLY A 160 19.08 -5.12 9.83
CA GLY A 160 17.99 -5.87 10.47
C GLY A 160 17.26 -5.13 11.59
N SER A 161 17.47 -3.82 11.73
CA SER A 161 16.83 -3.02 12.77
C SER A 161 15.32 -2.86 12.61
N ALA A 162 14.78 -2.92 11.38
CA ALA A 162 13.36 -2.72 11.08
C ALA A 162 12.70 -4.00 10.53
N LYS A 163 11.48 -4.28 11.00
CA LYS A 163 10.69 -5.45 10.57
C LYS A 163 9.50 -5.04 9.71
N PRO A 164 9.21 -5.71 8.59
CA PRO A 164 7.96 -5.51 7.88
C PRO A 164 6.82 -6.19 8.64
N ALA A 165 5.73 -5.46 8.83
CA ALA A 165 4.46 -5.98 9.29
C ALA A 165 3.41 -5.78 8.19
N ALA A 166 2.50 -6.74 8.10
CA ALA A 166 1.35 -6.62 7.22
C ALA A 166 0.48 -5.44 7.65
N ALA A 167 0.24 -4.49 6.75
CA ALA A 167 -0.91 -3.60 6.87
C ALA A 167 -2.08 -4.34 6.24
N LEU A 168 -2.96 -4.86 7.09
CA LEU A 168 -4.19 -5.57 6.73
C LEU A 168 -4.80 -5.02 5.43
N ALA A 169 -4.77 -5.79 4.36
CA ALA A 169 -5.52 -5.53 3.14
C ALA A 169 -6.42 -6.72 2.84
N ALA A 170 -7.70 -6.55 3.15
CA ALA A 170 -8.91 -7.19 2.61
C ALA A 170 -9.03 -8.73 2.40
N GLU A 171 -8.02 -9.58 2.63
CA GLU A 171 -8.24 -11.05 2.59
C GLU A 171 -8.55 -11.67 3.96
N GLU A 172 -8.20 -11.01 5.07
CA GLU A 172 -8.61 -11.50 6.40
C GLU A 172 -10.11 -11.29 6.69
N LEU A 173 -10.83 -10.48 5.90
CA LEU A 173 -12.29 -10.33 6.03
C LEU A 173 -13.10 -11.31 5.16
N SER A 174 -12.47 -12.01 4.21
CA SER A 174 -13.15 -13.04 3.40
C SER A 174 -13.13 -14.44 4.03
N ALA A 175 -12.24 -14.67 5.00
CA ALA A 175 -12.20 -15.91 5.76
C ALA A 175 -13.36 -16.01 6.77
N ASP A 176 -13.83 -14.87 7.28
CA ASP A 176 -14.93 -14.80 8.27
C ASP A 176 -16.34 -14.68 7.64
N LEU A 177 -16.45 -14.77 6.31
CA LEU A 177 -17.74 -14.78 5.59
C LEU A 177 -18.05 -16.13 4.90
N HIS A 178 -17.30 -17.19 5.19
CA HIS A 178 -17.53 -18.52 4.62
C HIS A 178 -18.34 -19.48 5.52
N ASP A 179 -18.97 -19.02 6.60
CA ASP A 179 -19.84 -19.86 7.45
C ASP A 179 -21.34 -19.51 7.40
N ASP A 180 -21.76 -18.53 6.59
CA ASP A 180 -23.19 -18.28 6.38
C ASP A 180 -23.73 -19.18 5.26
N GLY A 181 -23.95 -20.44 5.63
CA GLY A 181 -24.89 -21.44 5.12
C GLY A 181 -25.77 -21.17 3.89
N TYR A 182 -25.24 -20.65 2.78
CA TYR A 182 -25.95 -20.57 1.50
C TYR A 182 -25.62 -21.79 0.64
N SER A 183 -26.44 -22.83 0.83
CA SER A 183 -26.54 -23.98 -0.07
C SER A 183 -26.92 -23.49 -1.47
N TYR A 184 -26.04 -23.71 -2.45
CA TYR A 184 -26.39 -23.53 -3.87
C TYR A 184 -27.28 -24.70 -4.27
N GLY A 185 -28.59 -24.46 -4.30
CA GLY A 185 -29.57 -25.42 -4.78
C GLY A 185 -29.28 -25.84 -6.23
N ASP A 186 -29.50 -27.12 -6.49
CA ASP A 186 -29.51 -27.77 -7.80
C ASP A 186 -30.11 -26.85 -8.89
N ALA A 187 -29.27 -26.42 -9.82
CA ALA A 187 -29.72 -25.88 -11.09
C ALA A 187 -29.65 -27.02 -12.11
N ALA A 188 -30.81 -27.66 -12.29
CA ALA A 188 -31.06 -28.65 -13.33
C ALA A 188 -30.63 -28.15 -14.72
N SER A 189 -29.96 -29.04 -15.46
CA SER A 189 -29.68 -28.90 -16.89
C SER A 189 -30.98 -28.76 -17.70
N PRO A 190 -31.05 -27.89 -18.73
CA PRO A 190 -31.98 -28.07 -19.82
C PRO A 190 -31.30 -28.76 -21.00
N THR A 191 -31.93 -29.88 -21.36
CA THR A 191 -31.93 -30.69 -22.61
C THR A 191 -31.19 -30.16 -23.83
#